data_AF-A0A3B8PZJ5-F1
#
_entry.id   AF-A0A3B8PZJ5-F1
#
_cell.length_a   1.000
_cell.length_b   1.000
_cell.length_c   1.000
_cell.angle_alpha   90.00
_cell.angle_beta   90.00
_cell.angle_gamma   90.00
#
_symmetry.space_group_name_H-M   'P 1'
#
loop_
_entity.id
_entity.type
_entity.pdbx_description
1 polymer ?
#
loop_
_entity_poly.entity_id
_entity_poly.type
_entity_poly.pdbx_seq_one_letter_code
_entity_poly.pdbx_strand_id
1 'polypeptide(L)'
;MTQARIDRVTKSEMLAPIIRPPPMALLGIAGYHAFIRTPSGHSAMLREGGESDGIKLLRLGTNRVLIEQAGEKKELTIFNGFGSETLLTK
;
A
#
# COMPACT_ATOMS: atom_id res chain seq x y z
N MET A 1 -28.85 -11.49 -22.34
CA MET A 1 -29.67 -10.68 -21.40
C MET A 1 -29.53 -11.13 -19.94
N THR A 2 -29.39 -12.44 -19.66
CA THR A 2 -29.34 -13.00 -18.29
C THR A 2 -28.02 -12.74 -17.55
N GLN A 3 -26.88 -12.85 -18.24
CA GLN A 3 -25.55 -12.71 -17.63
C GLN A 3 -25.30 -11.32 -17.03
N ALA A 4 -25.71 -10.26 -17.74
CA ALA A 4 -25.54 -8.88 -17.29
C ALA A 4 -26.30 -8.54 -15.99
N ARG A 5 -27.40 -9.26 -15.69
CA ARG A 5 -28.13 -9.11 -14.42
C ARG A 5 -27.42 -9.84 -13.29
N ILE A 6 -26.87 -11.02 -13.56
CA ILE A 6 -26.10 -11.81 -12.60
C ILE A 6 -24.82 -11.04 -12.22
N ASP A 7 -24.07 -10.53 -13.19
CA ASP A 7 -22.85 -9.74 -12.96
C ASP A 7 -23.10 -8.48 -12.12
N ARG A 8 -24.28 -7.86 -12.26
CA ARG A 8 -24.72 -6.73 -11.44
C ARG A 8 -24.92 -7.13 -9.98
N VAL A 9 -25.55 -8.29 -9.72
CA VAL A 9 -25.79 -8.77 -8.35
C VAL A 9 -24.49 -9.18 -7.67
N THR A 10 -23.58 -9.84 -8.40
CA THR A 10 -22.26 -10.24 -7.87
C THR A 10 -21.37 -9.02 -7.59
N LYS A 11 -21.35 -8.01 -8.47
CA LYS A 11 -20.62 -6.74 -8.23
C LYS A 11 -21.18 -5.92 -7.08
N SER A 12 -22.49 -6.01 -6.82
CA SER A 12 -23.13 -5.31 -5.70
C SER A 12 -22.80 -5.93 -4.35
N GLU A 13 -22.10 -7.08 -4.29
CA GLU A 13 -21.77 -7.79 -3.04
C GLU A 13 -23.03 -8.16 -2.22
N MET A 14 -24.20 -8.18 -2.86
CA MET A 14 -25.52 -8.32 -2.23
C MET A 14 -25.77 -9.71 -1.64
N LEU A 15 -25.07 -10.73 -2.16
CA LEU A 15 -25.24 -12.14 -1.79
C LEU A 15 -24.09 -12.67 -0.90
N ALA A 16 -22.94 -12.01 -0.92
CA ALA A 16 -21.81 -12.26 -0.02
C ALA A 16 -20.77 -11.11 -0.17
N PRO A 17 -20.11 -10.70 0.92
CA PRO A 17 -19.00 -9.75 0.84
C PRO A 17 -17.84 -10.35 0.06
N ILE A 18 -17.24 -9.57 -0.84
CA ILE A 18 -15.99 -9.94 -1.49
C ILE A 18 -14.87 -9.61 -0.50
N ILE A 19 -14.25 -10.63 0.09
CA ILE A 19 -13.09 -10.43 0.97
C ILE A 19 -11.92 -9.95 0.09
N ARG A 20 -11.60 -8.66 0.19
CA ARG A 20 -10.43 -8.06 -0.48
C ARG A 20 -9.26 -8.02 0.50
N PRO A 21 -8.01 -8.26 0.06
CA PRO A 21 -6.85 -8.00 0.88
C PRO A 21 -6.90 -6.55 1.39
N PRO A 22 -6.59 -6.31 2.67
CA PRO A 22 -6.50 -4.95 3.19
C PRO A 22 -5.49 -4.14 2.36
N PRO A 23 -5.75 -2.85 2.12
CA PRO A 23 -4.94 -2.05 1.21
C PRO A 23 -3.49 -1.97 1.70
N MET A 24 -2.56 -1.80 0.76
CA MET A 24 -1.16 -1.54 1.06
C MET A 24 -1.03 -0.36 2.01
N ALA A 25 -0.16 -0.47 3.01
CA ALA A 25 -0.01 0.57 4.02
C ALA A 25 1.37 0.52 4.68
N LEU A 26 1.84 1.69 5.12
CA LEU A 26 2.96 1.79 6.05
C LEU A 26 2.44 1.49 7.47
N LEU A 27 2.92 0.41 8.07
CA LEU A 27 2.51 -0.06 9.40
C LEU A 27 3.36 0.55 10.51
N GLY A 28 4.62 0.87 10.22
CA GLY A 28 5.55 1.40 11.21
C GLY A 28 6.93 1.64 10.63
N ILE A 29 7.72 2.43 11.36
CA ILE A 29 9.14 2.68 11.09
C ILE A 29 9.91 2.41 12.38
N ALA A 30 10.98 1.63 12.30
CA ALA A 30 11.87 1.36 13.43
C ALA A 30 13.34 1.48 12.98
N GLY A 31 13.99 2.57 13.39
CA GLY A 31 15.33 2.91 12.92
C GLY A 31 15.37 3.04 11.40
N TYR A 32 16.14 2.19 10.73
CA TYR A 32 16.30 2.17 9.26
C TYR A 32 15.34 1.22 8.55
N HIS A 33 14.37 0.65 9.27
CA HIS A 33 13.42 -0.32 8.72
C HIS A 33 12.02 0.28 8.62
N ALA A 34 11.35 0.02 7.50
CA ALA A 34 9.92 0.25 7.32
C ALA A 34 9.17 -1.09 7.33
N PHE A 35 8.07 -1.14 8.07
CA PHE A 35 7.12 -2.24 8.04
C PHE A 35 5.98 -1.87 7.11
N ILE A 36 5.82 -2.61 6.02
CA ILE A 36 4.84 -2.32 4.97
C ILE A 36 3.94 -3.52 4.81
N ARG A 37 2.62 -3.30 4.81
CA ARG A 37 1.67 -4.30 4.33
C ARG A 37 1.71 -4.30 2.81
N THR A 38 2.06 -5.44 2.22
CA THR A 38 2.21 -5.64 0.78
C THR A 38 0.84 -5.71 0.08
N PRO A 39 0.78 -5.67 -1.27
CA PRO A 39 -0.49 -5.72 -2.00
C PRO A 39 -1.22 -7.05 -1.81
N SER A 40 -0.49 -8.13 -1.53
CA SER A 40 -1.07 -9.43 -1.19
C SER A 40 -1.48 -9.55 0.28
N GLY A 41 -1.26 -8.51 1.09
CA GLY A 41 -1.79 -8.39 2.45
C GLY A 41 -0.88 -8.89 3.58
N HIS A 42 0.29 -9.45 3.27
CA HIS A 42 1.28 -9.83 4.29
C HIS A 42 2.19 -8.65 4.67
N SER A 43 2.93 -8.79 5.77
CA SER A 43 3.84 -7.75 6.24
C SER A 43 5.26 -8.00 5.74
N ALA A 44 5.90 -6.97 5.19
CA ALA A 44 7.30 -6.96 4.81
C ALA A 44 8.09 -5.95 5.66
N MET A 45 9.35 -6.27 5.95
CA MET A 45 10.29 -5.36 6.60
C MET A 45 11.36 -4.97 5.58
N LEU A 46 11.41 -3.71 5.18
CA LEU A 46 12.31 -3.21 4.14
C LEU A 46 13.25 -2.13 4.69
N ARG A 47 14.48 -2.09 4.15
CA ARG A 47 15.39 -0.93 4.23
C ARG A 47 15.40 -0.22 2.87
N GLU A 48 15.90 1.02 2.82
CA GLU A 48 16.08 1.72 1.55
C GLU A 48 16.86 0.85 0.55
N GLY A 49 16.36 0.81 -0.69
CA GLY A 49 16.85 -0.06 -1.76
C GLY A 49 16.30 -1.49 -1.72
N GLY A 50 15.71 -1.93 -0.60
CA GLY A 50 15.11 -3.26 -0.45
C GLY A 50 13.79 -3.41 -1.21
N GLU A 51 13.46 -4.66 -1.56
CA GLU A 51 12.29 -5.00 -2.38
C GLU A 51 11.58 -6.24 -1.84
N SER A 52 10.25 -6.23 -1.89
CA SER A 52 9.40 -7.39 -1.58
C SER A 52 8.03 -7.24 -2.25
N ASP A 53 7.49 -8.33 -2.80
CA ASP A 53 6.15 -8.41 -3.39
C ASP A 53 5.87 -7.29 -4.42
N GLY A 54 6.87 -6.97 -5.26
CA GLY A 54 6.81 -5.91 -6.28
C GLY A 54 6.82 -4.48 -5.74
N ILE A 55 7.15 -4.29 -4.45
CA ILE A 55 7.35 -2.99 -3.81
C ILE A 55 8.84 -2.80 -3.53
N LYS A 56 9.41 -1.72 -4.06
CA LYS A 56 10.76 -1.28 -3.72
C LYS A 56 10.71 -0.05 -2.81
N LEU A 57 11.44 -0.09 -1.70
CA LEU A 57 11.57 1.06 -0.81
C LEU A 57 12.62 2.03 -1.35
N LEU A 58 12.20 3.20 -1.83
CA LEU A 58 13.10 4.20 -2.40
C LEU A 58 13.70 5.10 -1.32
N ARG A 59 12.88 5.53 -0.36
CA ARG A 59 13.32 6.46 0.70
C ARG A 59 12.49 6.30 1.97
N LEU A 60 13.15 6.42 3.11
CA LEU A 60 12.57 6.39 4.44
C LEU A 60 12.55 7.81 5.04
N GLY A 61 11.38 8.26 5.46
CA GLY A 61 11.18 9.50 6.19
C GLY A 61 10.82 9.23 7.66
N THR A 62 10.43 10.28 8.39
CA THR A 62 10.09 10.15 9.82
C THR A 62 8.76 9.42 10.06
N ASN A 63 7.75 9.69 9.24
CA ASN A 63 6.40 9.11 9.37
C ASN A 63 5.84 8.57 8.06
N ARG A 64 6.70 8.45 7.06
CA ARG A 64 6.35 8.15 5.67
C ARG A 64 7.47 7.42 4.97
N VAL A 65 7.12 6.78 3.87
CA VAL A 65 8.07 6.16 2.95
C VAL A 65 7.70 6.50 1.52
N LEU A 66 8.73 6.63 0.68
CA LEU A 66 8.57 6.65 -0.77
C LEU A 66 8.84 5.25 -1.29
N ILE A 67 7.87 4.68 -1.98
CA ILE A 67 7.98 3.36 -2.60
C ILE A 67 7.84 3.47 -4.12
N GLU A 68 8.34 2.46 -4.81
CA GLU A 68 8.02 2.19 -6.21
C GLU A 68 7.23 0.88 -6.30
N GLN A 69 6.14 0.91 -7.05
CA GLN A 69 5.32 -0.26 -7.32
C GLN A 69 4.85 -0.20 -8.79
N ALA A 70 5.15 -1.23 -9.57
CA ALA A 70 4.80 -1.30 -10.99
C ALA A 70 5.25 -0.05 -11.80
N GLY A 71 6.42 0.51 -11.47
CA GLY A 71 6.99 1.71 -12.10
C GLY A 71 6.40 3.04 -11.61
N GLU A 72 5.38 3.01 -10.75
CA GLU A 72 4.81 4.21 -10.14
C GLU A 72 5.40 4.48 -8.76
N LYS A 73 5.79 5.73 -8.51
CA LYS A 73 6.23 6.18 -7.19
C LYS A 73 5.03 6.58 -6.34
N LYS A 74 4.94 6.06 -5.13
CA LYS A 74 3.84 6.32 -4.18
C LYS A 74 4.40 6.64 -2.80
N GLU A 75 3.79 7.61 -2.13
CA GLU A 75 4.06 7.84 -0.71
C GLU A 75 3.07 7.04 0.13
N LEU A 76 3.59 6.35 1.15
CA LEU A 76 2.78 5.77 2.22
C LEU A 76 3.08 6.52 3.51
N THR A 77 2.04 6.88 4.26
CA THR A 77 2.13 7.67 5.50
C THR A 77 1.45 6.95 6.65
N ILE A 78 2.01 7.00 7.86
CA ILE A 78 1.35 6.49 9.07
C ILE A 78 0.27 7.47 9.55
N PHE A 79 0.56 8.77 9.50
CA PHE A 79 -0.35 9.84 9.89
C PHE A 79 -0.03 11.12 9.11
N ASN A 80 -1.00 12.05 9.06
CA ASN A 80 -0.82 13.39 8.50
C ASN A 80 -0.79 14.41 9.65
N GLY A 81 0.29 15.18 9.77
CA GLY A 81 0.50 16.15 10.85
C GLY A 81 1.84 16.89 10.76
N PHE A 82 2.27 17.56 11.83
CA PHE A 82 3.58 18.23 11.85
C PHE A 82 4.73 17.24 11.53
N GLY A 83 5.69 17.66 10.71
CA GLY A 83 6.80 16.81 10.23
C GLY A 83 6.46 15.92 9.01
N SER A 84 5.33 16.18 8.36
CA SER A 84 4.81 15.42 7.21
C SER A 84 5.23 15.99 5.84
N GLU A 85 6.49 16.37 5.68
CA GLU A 85 6.97 16.89 4.39
C GLU A 85 7.04 15.78 3.33
N THR A 86 6.61 16.08 2.10
CA THR A 86 6.62 15.10 1.00
C THR A 86 8.04 14.72 0.60
N LEU A 87 8.24 13.42 0.35
CA LEU A 87 9.47 12.86 -0.23
C LEU A 87 9.45 12.90 -1.76
N LEU A 88 8.33 13.26 -2.38
CA LEU A 88 8.28 13.49 -3.82
C LEU A 88 9.10 14.75 -4.13
N THR A 89 10.04 14.62 -5.06
CA THR A 89 10.78 15.78 -5.58
C THR A 89 9.82 16.62 -6.41
N LYS A 90 9.87 17.95 -6.22
CA LYS A 90 9.10 18.91 -6.99
C LYS A 90 9.55 18.94 -8.46
#